data_AF-A0A349N4C6-F1
#
_entry.id   AF-A0A349N4C6-F1
#
_cell.length_a   1.000
_cell.length_b   1.000
_cell.length_c   1.000
_cell.angle_alpha   90.00
_cell.angle_beta   90.00
_cell.angle_gamma   90.00
#
_symmetry.space_group_name_H-M   'P 1'
#
loop_
_entity.id
_entity.type
_entity.pdbx_description
1 polymer ?
#
loop_
_entity_poly.entity_id
_entity_poly.type
_entity_poly.pdbx_seq_one_letter_code
_entity_poly.pdbx_strand_id
1 'polypeptide(L)'
;MVISSYPARGIILVQSILCLFLLFFGQKAFGQNDQPSAAQLAAVLPQAERFSPKQGNPPVYIGYGVGEEDAEVVGYAFETTDFDPQEIGYSAPIEVLVGVDLEGELTGIEILFYRESYKSIRGDFLNTERFPNQFDGKSVADGFRVGRDIDGVSRATISSWAVSRGIRNSAREVARAYLGEAAIFANASVEEQALSLLAPLSWEALIDDGLVKPWSVKLEDGSQIDLTVAFMGNEKLGEMLVGAEDYSRAEREASNRVREGALLLIGIAGNASSPFRQENLALQQGDWTYQVERRRFVYVGSAEAGKSRDKMRFAGAIVLPPEVDIAQPFTLFYNTGKEVDSIDQLEQVDYQVPPIALALAQGRQVPADYLPEMLDEYAD
;
A
#
# COMPACT_ATOMS: atom_id res chain seq x y z
N MET A 1 -37.47 -3.46 -75.88
CA MET A 1 -36.32 -2.53 -76.00
C MET A 1 -36.78 -1.21 -75.40
N VAL A 2 -36.20 -0.81 -74.26
CA VAL A 2 -35.87 0.57 -73.82
C VAL A 2 -36.97 1.65 -73.87
N ILE A 3 -37.27 2.50 -72.88
CA ILE A 3 -36.91 2.74 -71.47
C ILE A 3 -38.07 3.65 -70.97
N SER A 4 -38.43 3.51 -69.69
CA SER A 4 -39.36 4.37 -68.96
C SER A 4 -38.70 5.69 -68.54
N SER A 5 -39.44 6.80 -68.60
CA SER A 5 -39.05 8.08 -67.99
C SER A 5 -40.25 8.77 -67.36
N TYR A 6 -40.30 8.81 -66.03
CA TYR A 6 -41.02 9.83 -65.24
C TYR A 6 -40.25 10.15 -63.94
N PRO A 7 -40.39 11.38 -63.38
CA PRO A 7 -39.34 12.02 -62.61
C PRO A 7 -39.55 12.04 -61.08
N ALA A 8 -38.42 12.13 -60.38
CA ALA A 8 -38.14 12.87 -59.15
C ALA A 8 -39.32 13.22 -58.20
N ARG A 9 -39.62 12.32 -57.27
CA ARG A 9 -40.19 12.65 -55.95
C ARG A 9 -39.47 11.82 -54.89
N GLY A 10 -38.31 12.30 -54.43
CA GLY A 10 -37.53 11.56 -53.44
C GLY A 10 -36.35 12.30 -52.81
N ILE A 11 -36.33 13.63 -52.82
CA ILE A 11 -35.15 14.40 -52.34
C ILE A 11 -35.47 15.35 -51.17
N ILE A 12 -36.73 15.63 -50.85
CA ILE A 12 -37.05 16.64 -49.81
C ILE A 12 -37.23 16.05 -48.40
N LEU A 13 -37.39 14.73 -48.24
CA LEU A 13 -37.58 14.15 -46.88
C LEU A 13 -36.28 13.67 -46.20
N VAL A 14 -35.16 13.57 -46.93
CA VAL A 14 -33.88 13.08 -46.36
C VAL A 14 -32.98 14.23 -45.88
N GLN A 15 -33.18 15.47 -46.38
CA GLN A 15 -32.43 16.63 -45.89
C GLN A 15 -32.89 17.16 -44.52
N SER A 16 -34.15 16.91 -44.11
CA SER A 16 -34.66 17.39 -42.82
C SER A 16 -34.28 16.51 -41.63
N ILE A 17 -33.88 15.25 -41.86
CA ILE A 17 -33.42 14.35 -40.79
C ILE A 17 -31.90 14.45 -40.59
N LEU A 18 -31.15 14.84 -41.63
CA LEU A 18 -29.70 15.06 -41.51
C LEU A 18 -29.34 16.36 -40.77
N CYS A 19 -30.19 17.39 -40.86
CA CYS A 19 -30.00 18.62 -40.06
C CYS A 19 -30.42 18.48 -38.58
N LEU A 20 -31.23 17.48 -38.22
CA LEU A 20 -31.63 17.28 -36.81
C LEU A 20 -30.65 16.37 -36.05
N PHE A 21 -29.90 15.50 -36.75
CA PHE A 21 -28.84 14.69 -36.16
C PHE A 21 -27.52 15.45 -35.95
N LEU A 22 -27.30 16.57 -36.66
CA LEU A 22 -26.15 17.44 -36.48
C LEU A 22 -26.32 18.50 -35.37
N LEU A 23 -27.49 18.57 -34.73
CA LEU A 23 -27.77 19.51 -33.63
C LEU A 23 -27.74 18.87 -32.23
N PHE A 24 -27.48 17.56 -32.12
CA PHE A 24 -27.40 16.85 -30.83
C PHE A 24 -25.98 16.51 -30.35
N PHE A 25 -24.94 16.76 -31.16
CA PHE A 25 -23.53 16.69 -30.74
C PHE A 25 -22.96 18.10 -30.63
N GLY A 26 -23.43 18.84 -29.64
CA GLY A 26 -23.04 20.25 -29.50
C GLY A 26 -23.55 20.91 -28.24
N GLN A 27 -23.45 20.24 -27.09
CA GLN A 27 -23.44 20.94 -25.80
C GLN A 27 -22.21 20.51 -24.99
N LYS A 28 -21.05 21.07 -25.37
CA LYS A 28 -20.03 21.40 -24.38
C LYS A 28 -20.65 22.43 -23.43
N ALA A 29 -20.98 22.00 -22.22
CA ALA A 29 -21.24 22.88 -21.08
C ALA A 29 -20.43 22.37 -19.88
N PHE A 30 -19.11 22.43 -20.05
CA PHE A 30 -18.12 22.42 -19.00
C PHE A 30 -17.64 23.87 -18.87
N GLY A 31 -17.81 24.45 -17.69
CA GLY A 31 -17.74 25.90 -17.49
C GLY A 31 -16.30 26.39 -17.31
N GLN A 32 -15.86 27.24 -18.24
CA GLN A 32 -14.89 28.34 -18.09
C GLN A 32 -13.60 28.09 -17.27
N ASN A 33 -12.74 27.24 -17.81
CA ASN A 33 -11.37 27.50 -18.27
C ASN A 33 -10.84 26.10 -18.64
N ASP A 34 -10.53 25.83 -19.92
CA ASP A 34 -10.11 24.46 -20.35
C ASP A 34 -8.75 24.03 -19.74
N GLN A 35 -8.06 24.95 -19.05
CA GLN A 35 -6.80 24.75 -18.33
C GLN A 35 -6.76 25.66 -17.08
N PRO A 36 -6.15 25.23 -15.96
CA PRO A 36 -5.89 26.08 -14.81
C PRO A 36 -5.09 27.33 -15.19
N SER A 37 -5.40 28.47 -14.57
CA SER A 37 -4.64 29.71 -14.81
C SER A 37 -3.26 29.66 -14.15
N ALA A 38 -2.33 30.49 -14.63
CA ALA A 38 -0.99 30.59 -14.03
C ALA A 38 -1.02 30.92 -12.53
N ALA A 39 -2.01 31.70 -12.07
CA ALA A 39 -2.19 32.01 -10.66
C ALA A 39 -2.60 30.78 -9.84
N GLN A 40 -3.40 29.88 -10.41
CA GLN A 40 -3.85 28.65 -9.73
C GLN A 40 -2.71 27.63 -9.67
N LEU A 41 -1.92 27.52 -10.75
CA LEU A 41 -0.70 26.71 -10.76
C LEU A 41 0.31 27.20 -9.70
N ALA A 42 0.54 28.52 -9.63
CA ALA A 42 1.40 29.11 -8.61
C ALA A 42 0.84 28.98 -7.18
N ALA A 43 -0.48 28.88 -7.02
CA ALA A 43 -1.09 28.69 -5.70
C ALA A 43 -0.87 27.26 -5.16
N VAL A 44 -0.89 26.25 -6.02
CA VAL A 44 -0.69 24.85 -5.60
C VAL A 44 0.79 24.45 -5.59
N LEU A 45 1.64 25.11 -6.38
CA LEU A 45 3.07 24.82 -6.49
C LEU A 45 3.88 26.13 -6.38
N PRO A 46 3.91 26.77 -5.19
CA PRO A 46 4.46 28.11 -5.00
C PRO A 46 5.97 28.22 -5.24
N GLN A 47 6.70 27.11 -5.19
CA GLN A 47 8.13 27.05 -5.49
C GLN A 47 8.46 27.18 -6.99
N ALA A 48 7.47 27.04 -7.88
CA ALA A 48 7.67 27.16 -9.33
C ALA A 48 7.43 28.58 -9.82
N GLU A 49 8.38 29.12 -10.59
CA GLU A 49 8.24 30.42 -11.26
C GLU A 49 7.65 30.30 -12.67
N ARG A 50 7.81 29.13 -13.30
CA ARG A 50 7.31 28.83 -14.64
C ARG A 50 6.72 27.43 -14.70
N PHE A 51 5.71 27.25 -15.54
CA PHE A 51 5.07 25.96 -15.78
C PHE A 51 5.19 25.54 -17.25
N SER A 52 5.31 24.24 -17.52
CA SER A 52 5.12 23.69 -18.86
C SER A 52 3.65 23.73 -19.27
N PRO A 53 3.33 23.60 -20.57
CA PRO A 53 2.04 23.09 -20.98
C PRO A 53 1.78 21.70 -20.36
N LYS A 54 0.51 21.32 -20.24
CA LYS A 54 0.12 19.98 -19.77
C LYS A 54 0.69 18.91 -20.71
N GLN A 55 1.44 17.95 -20.17
CA GLN A 55 2.13 16.93 -20.95
C GLN A 55 2.38 15.66 -20.14
N GLY A 56 2.80 14.57 -20.81
CA GLY A 56 3.19 13.32 -20.16
C GLY A 56 2.04 12.31 -19.97
N ASN A 57 2.33 11.23 -19.24
CA ASN A 57 1.40 10.18 -18.86
C ASN A 57 1.81 9.58 -17.49
N PRO A 58 1.08 9.84 -16.39
CA PRO A 58 -0.15 10.66 -16.32
C PRO A 58 0.11 12.14 -16.69
N PRO A 59 -0.90 12.88 -17.16
CA PRO A 59 -0.68 14.25 -17.64
C PRO A 59 -0.44 15.23 -16.49
N VAL A 60 0.64 16.01 -16.59
CA VAL A 60 1.10 16.97 -15.56
C VAL A 60 1.53 18.31 -16.18
N TYR A 61 1.51 19.36 -15.37
CA TYR A 61 2.23 20.61 -15.58
C TYR A 61 3.55 20.51 -14.80
N ILE A 62 4.68 20.67 -15.48
CA ILE A 62 6.00 20.65 -14.85
C ILE A 62 6.31 22.04 -14.32
N GLY A 63 6.59 22.16 -13.03
CA GLY A 63 7.03 23.39 -12.39
C GLY A 63 8.55 23.53 -12.46
N TYR A 64 9.02 24.71 -12.87
CA TYR A 64 10.43 25.04 -12.96
C TYR A 64 10.78 26.15 -11.97
N GLY A 65 11.93 26.02 -11.31
CA GLY A 65 12.49 27.00 -10.37
C GLY A 65 13.06 28.24 -11.07
N VAL A 66 13.91 28.98 -10.34
CA VAL A 66 14.48 30.25 -10.80
C VAL A 66 15.54 30.01 -11.89
N GLY A 67 15.33 30.55 -13.10
CA GLY A 67 16.32 30.50 -14.19
C GLY A 67 15.72 30.70 -15.59
N GLU A 68 16.55 31.11 -16.56
CA GLU A 68 16.16 31.21 -17.98
C GLU A 68 16.63 29.95 -18.74
N GLU A 69 15.67 29.28 -19.38
CA GLU A 69 15.78 28.10 -20.27
C GLU A 69 16.23 26.76 -19.65
N ASP A 70 17.15 26.71 -18.68
CA ASP A 70 17.62 25.46 -18.02
C ASP A 70 17.25 25.37 -16.52
N ALA A 71 16.15 26.01 -16.13
CA ALA A 71 15.67 25.97 -14.75
C ALA A 71 15.36 24.53 -14.28
N GLU A 72 15.78 24.20 -13.06
CA GLU A 72 15.54 22.90 -12.45
C GLU A 72 14.03 22.65 -12.26
N VAL A 73 13.62 21.38 -12.33
CA VAL A 73 12.25 20.98 -11.99
C VAL A 73 12.13 21.06 -10.47
N VAL A 74 11.04 21.66 -9.98
CA VAL A 74 10.78 21.84 -8.54
C VAL A 74 9.50 21.14 -8.09
N GLY A 75 8.82 20.45 -9.01
CA GLY A 75 7.62 19.67 -8.74
C GLY A 75 6.67 19.61 -9.93
N TYR A 76 5.49 19.05 -9.68
CA TYR A 76 4.46 18.80 -10.67
C TYR A 76 3.10 19.28 -10.16
N ALA A 77 2.29 19.81 -11.06
CA ALA A 77 0.87 20.07 -10.80
C ALA A 77 -0.01 19.23 -11.73
N PHE A 78 -1.17 18.79 -11.27
CA PHE A 78 -2.06 17.93 -12.06
C PHE A 78 -3.51 18.06 -11.62
N GLU A 79 -4.45 17.68 -12.49
CA GLU A 79 -5.88 17.75 -12.22
C GLU A 79 -6.42 16.35 -11.93
N THR A 80 -7.16 16.18 -10.83
CA THR A 80 -7.68 14.86 -10.41
C THR A 80 -8.62 14.22 -11.43
N THR A 81 -9.16 14.99 -12.37
CA THR A 81 -10.05 14.52 -13.44
C THR A 81 -9.32 13.81 -14.57
N ASP A 82 -7.99 13.92 -14.68
CA ASP A 82 -7.24 13.19 -15.70
C ASP A 82 -7.00 11.71 -15.34
N PHE A 83 -7.40 11.30 -14.14
CA PHE A 83 -7.08 10.00 -13.57
C PHE A 83 -8.34 9.13 -13.48
N ASP A 84 -8.18 7.84 -13.79
CA ASP A 84 -9.25 6.86 -13.73
C ASP A 84 -9.06 5.89 -12.55
N PRO A 85 -10.13 5.58 -11.78
CA PRO A 85 -11.48 6.14 -11.90
C PRO A 85 -11.60 7.53 -11.28
N GLN A 86 -12.36 8.41 -11.93
CA GLN A 86 -12.72 9.70 -11.34
C GLN A 86 -13.57 9.51 -10.06
N GLU A 87 -13.20 10.22 -9.00
CA GLU A 87 -13.94 10.19 -7.74
C GLU A 87 -15.17 11.12 -7.82
N ILE A 88 -16.35 10.53 -7.59
CA ILE A 88 -17.64 11.23 -7.75
C ILE A 88 -18.08 11.76 -6.38
N GLY A 89 -18.26 13.07 -6.28
CA GLY A 89 -18.88 13.73 -5.13
C GLY A 89 -20.38 13.43 -5.05
N TYR A 90 -21.15 14.25 -4.32
CA TYR A 90 -22.58 13.98 -4.20
C TYR A 90 -23.34 14.02 -5.55
N SER A 91 -22.92 14.85 -6.50
CA SER A 91 -23.65 15.02 -7.78
C SER A 91 -22.82 14.81 -9.05
N ALA A 92 -21.51 15.02 -8.99
CA ALA A 92 -20.61 14.92 -10.15
C ALA A 92 -19.16 14.73 -9.65
N PRO A 93 -18.21 14.37 -10.53
CA PRO A 93 -16.79 14.49 -10.24
C PRO A 93 -16.43 15.87 -9.71
N ILE A 94 -15.46 15.91 -8.80
CA ILE A 94 -14.91 17.14 -8.23
C ILE A 94 -13.51 17.34 -8.82
N GLU A 95 -13.29 18.52 -9.37
CA GLU A 95 -12.07 18.89 -10.09
C GLU A 95 -11.16 19.63 -9.12
N VAL A 96 -10.00 19.02 -8.86
CA VAL A 96 -9.02 19.54 -7.93
C VAL A 96 -7.69 19.63 -8.66
N LEU A 97 -7.08 20.80 -8.61
CA LEU A 97 -5.69 20.99 -8.97
C LEU A 97 -4.84 20.67 -7.75
N VAL A 98 -3.79 19.90 -7.93
CA VAL A 98 -2.91 19.44 -6.86
C VAL A 98 -1.47 19.74 -7.26
N GLY A 99 -0.68 20.30 -6.34
CA GLY A 99 0.76 20.44 -6.48
C GLY A 99 1.49 19.41 -5.61
N VAL A 100 2.57 18.84 -6.16
CA VAL A 100 3.48 17.92 -5.46
C VAL A 100 4.92 18.34 -5.74
N ASP A 101 5.76 18.41 -4.71
CA ASP A 101 7.19 18.66 -4.86
C ASP A 101 7.97 17.39 -5.25
N LEU A 102 9.29 17.53 -5.39
CA LEU A 102 10.16 16.40 -5.74
C LEU A 102 10.32 15.40 -4.59
N GLU A 103 10.10 15.86 -3.37
CA GLU A 103 10.07 15.08 -2.14
C GLU A 103 8.72 14.43 -1.90
N GLY A 104 7.78 14.48 -2.86
CA GLY A 104 6.46 13.84 -2.79
C GLY A 104 5.55 14.35 -1.67
N GLU A 105 5.77 15.57 -1.20
CA GLU A 105 4.85 16.29 -0.34
C GLU A 105 3.89 17.14 -1.18
N LEU A 106 2.63 17.20 -0.74
CA LEU A 106 1.65 18.08 -1.35
C LEU A 106 1.92 19.52 -0.92
N THR A 107 2.22 20.38 -1.89
CA THR A 107 2.50 21.82 -1.65
C THR A 107 1.25 22.70 -1.68
N GLY A 108 0.11 22.11 -2.03
CA GLY A 108 -1.17 22.79 -2.07
C GLY A 108 -2.19 22.09 -2.94
N ILE A 109 -3.47 22.41 -2.69
CA ILE A 109 -4.57 22.02 -3.57
C ILE A 109 -5.48 23.22 -3.85
N GLU A 110 -6.14 23.21 -5.00
CA GLU A 110 -7.19 24.17 -5.33
C GLU A 110 -8.39 23.44 -5.94
N ILE A 111 -9.59 23.72 -5.44
CA ILE A 111 -10.83 23.17 -6.01
C ILE A 111 -11.22 24.04 -7.20
N LEU A 112 -10.97 23.55 -8.40
CA LEU A 112 -11.26 24.25 -9.65
C LEU A 112 -12.76 24.32 -9.91
N PHE A 113 -13.44 23.18 -9.79
CA PHE A 113 -14.84 23.08 -10.10
C PHE A 113 -15.52 21.91 -9.39
N TYR A 114 -16.75 22.14 -8.94
CA TYR A 114 -17.62 21.07 -8.48
C TYR A 114 -19.09 21.47 -8.64
N ARG A 115 -19.94 20.47 -8.92
CA ARG A 115 -21.39 20.63 -8.91
C ARG A 115 -21.95 19.92 -7.70
N GLU A 116 -22.68 20.65 -6.87
CA GLU A 116 -23.43 20.08 -5.76
C GLU A 116 -24.78 20.75 -5.59
N SER A 117 -25.79 19.93 -5.29
CA SER A 117 -27.19 20.37 -5.13
C SER A 117 -27.35 21.47 -4.07
N TYR A 118 -26.46 21.50 -3.07
CA TYR A 118 -26.53 22.45 -1.95
C TYR A 118 -25.67 23.71 -2.13
N LYS A 119 -24.87 23.83 -3.21
CA LYS A 119 -23.98 24.99 -3.42
C LYS A 119 -24.77 26.31 -3.50
N SER A 120 -25.97 26.29 -4.07
CA SER A 120 -26.86 27.46 -4.17
C SER A 120 -27.37 27.99 -2.83
N ILE A 121 -27.40 27.15 -1.79
CA ILE A 121 -27.91 27.50 -0.45
C ILE A 121 -26.76 27.71 0.55
N ARG A 122 -25.64 26.98 0.38
CA ARG A 122 -24.53 26.96 1.35
C ARG A 122 -23.26 27.68 0.89
N GLY A 123 -23.24 28.20 -0.33
CA GLY A 123 -22.04 28.84 -0.90
C GLY A 123 -20.95 27.82 -1.24
N ASP A 124 -19.72 28.30 -1.40
CA ASP A 124 -18.57 27.47 -1.73
C ASP A 124 -17.97 26.79 -0.48
N PHE A 125 -18.68 25.80 0.04
CA PHE A 125 -18.34 25.15 1.32
C PHE A 125 -17.17 24.16 1.24
N LEU A 126 -16.70 23.80 0.04
CA LEU A 126 -15.50 22.97 -0.12
C LEU A 126 -14.25 23.84 -0.34
N ASN A 127 -14.39 24.98 -1.01
CA ASN A 127 -13.29 25.94 -1.24
C ASN A 127 -13.15 26.96 -0.09
N THR A 128 -13.57 26.60 1.12
CA THR A 128 -13.22 27.39 2.32
C THR A 128 -11.81 27.01 2.75
N GLU A 129 -10.91 28.00 2.92
CA GLU A 129 -9.49 27.82 3.29
C GLU A 129 -9.22 26.65 4.26
N ARG A 130 -10.08 26.46 5.28
CA ARG A 130 -9.96 25.36 6.24
C ARG A 130 -9.83 23.97 5.62
N PHE A 131 -10.59 23.63 4.57
CA PHE A 131 -10.59 22.25 4.05
C PHE A 131 -9.39 21.96 3.13
N PRO A 132 -9.10 22.79 2.11
CA PRO A 132 -7.91 22.65 1.26
C PRO A 132 -6.58 22.71 2.02
N ASN A 133 -6.46 23.60 3.00
CA ASN A 133 -5.19 23.79 3.73
C ASN A 133 -4.80 22.59 4.59
N GLN A 134 -5.69 21.60 4.77
CA GLN A 134 -5.33 20.35 5.46
C GLN A 134 -4.41 19.46 4.63
N PHE A 135 -4.33 19.67 3.32
CA PHE A 135 -3.51 18.82 2.43
C PHE A 135 -2.07 19.32 2.30
N ASP A 136 -1.82 20.59 2.63
CA ASP A 136 -0.49 21.21 2.58
C ASP A 136 0.50 20.50 3.51
N GLY A 137 1.70 20.22 3.00
CA GLY A 137 2.78 19.48 3.67
C GLY A 137 2.48 18.02 3.97
N LYS A 138 1.40 17.44 3.40
CA LYS A 138 1.14 16.00 3.56
C LYS A 138 1.86 15.19 2.50
N SER A 139 2.47 14.10 2.91
CA SER A 139 3.08 13.15 1.99
C SER A 139 2.03 12.43 1.14
N VAL A 140 2.34 12.15 -0.13
CA VAL A 140 1.53 11.26 -0.99
C VAL A 140 1.38 9.83 -0.42
N ALA A 141 2.23 9.45 0.54
CA ALA A 141 2.16 8.21 1.34
C ALA A 141 0.87 8.09 2.16
N ASP A 142 0.37 9.23 2.62
CA ASP A 142 -0.62 9.31 3.67
C ASP A 142 -1.97 8.73 3.22
N GLY A 143 -2.76 8.30 4.20
CA GLY A 143 -4.03 7.61 3.94
C GLY A 143 -5.17 8.51 3.45
N PHE A 144 -5.08 9.82 3.69
CA PHE A 144 -6.12 10.85 3.48
C PHE A 144 -7.55 10.39 3.85
N ARG A 145 -7.68 9.66 4.96
CA ARG A 145 -8.98 9.15 5.41
C ARG A 145 -9.75 10.25 6.15
N VAL A 146 -10.89 10.65 5.62
CA VAL A 146 -11.75 11.65 6.26
C VAL A 146 -12.25 11.13 7.62
N GLY A 147 -12.14 11.97 8.65
CA GLY A 147 -12.46 11.64 10.05
C GLY A 147 -11.30 10.97 10.81
N ARG A 148 -10.15 10.77 10.16
CA ARG A 148 -8.92 10.27 10.80
C ARG A 148 -7.71 11.12 10.45
N ASP A 149 -7.47 11.31 9.16
CA ASP A 149 -6.31 12.01 8.61
C ASP A 149 -6.70 13.41 8.08
N ILE A 150 -7.97 13.62 7.73
CA ILE A 150 -8.56 14.87 7.20
C ILE A 150 -9.90 15.14 7.89
N ASP A 151 -10.14 16.35 8.39
CA ASP A 151 -11.46 16.77 8.87
C ASP A 151 -12.45 16.87 7.71
N GLY A 152 -13.58 16.18 7.81
CA GLY A 152 -14.65 16.28 6.82
C GLY A 152 -15.46 17.57 6.94
N VAL A 153 -16.03 18.03 5.83
CA VAL A 153 -16.93 19.18 5.82
C VAL A 153 -18.32 18.75 6.32
N SER A 154 -18.85 19.48 7.31
CA SER A 154 -20.12 19.13 7.95
C SER A 154 -21.29 19.07 6.95
N ARG A 155 -21.94 17.89 6.91
CA ARG A 155 -23.02 17.52 5.97
C ARG A 155 -22.60 17.47 4.49
N ALA A 156 -21.30 17.35 4.21
CA ALA A 156 -20.73 17.14 2.89
C ALA A 156 -19.72 15.96 2.91
N THR A 157 -20.06 14.90 3.65
CA THR A 157 -19.17 13.75 3.88
C THR A 157 -18.78 13.05 2.58
N ILE A 158 -19.74 12.80 1.67
CA ILE A 158 -19.48 12.12 0.39
C ILE A 158 -18.49 12.93 -0.46
N SER A 159 -18.68 14.24 -0.54
CA SER A 159 -17.80 15.12 -1.30
C SER A 159 -16.43 15.29 -0.67
N SER A 160 -16.36 15.35 0.67
CA SER A 160 -15.09 15.36 1.40
C SER A 160 -14.29 14.08 1.12
N TRP A 161 -14.98 12.93 1.06
CA TRP A 161 -14.37 11.64 0.71
C TRP A 161 -13.88 11.63 -0.74
N ALA A 162 -14.70 12.10 -1.69
CA ALA A 162 -14.36 12.14 -3.10
C ALA A 162 -13.11 13.00 -3.35
N VAL A 163 -13.04 14.20 -2.77
CA VAL A 163 -11.85 15.06 -2.88
C VAL A 163 -10.62 14.38 -2.28
N SER A 164 -10.70 13.91 -1.02
CA SER A 164 -9.55 13.32 -0.33
C SER A 164 -9.01 12.08 -1.05
N ARG A 165 -9.92 11.25 -1.58
CA ARG A 165 -9.57 10.04 -2.32
C ARG A 165 -9.03 10.35 -3.72
N GLY A 166 -9.60 11.37 -4.39
CA GLY A 166 -9.15 11.82 -5.70
C GLY A 166 -7.73 12.32 -5.65
N ILE A 167 -7.42 13.21 -4.69
CA ILE A 167 -6.07 13.71 -4.42
C ILE A 167 -5.13 12.53 -4.11
N ARG A 168 -5.51 11.64 -3.18
CA ARG A 168 -4.66 10.50 -2.80
C ARG A 168 -4.26 9.64 -3.98
N ASN A 169 -5.24 9.22 -4.79
CA ASN A 169 -4.98 8.25 -5.85
C ASN A 169 -4.15 8.89 -6.98
N SER A 170 -4.53 10.09 -7.42
CA SER A 170 -3.82 10.81 -8.48
C SER A 170 -2.42 11.23 -8.08
N ALA A 171 -2.21 11.75 -6.86
CA ALA A 171 -0.89 12.15 -6.38
C ALA A 171 0.07 10.96 -6.31
N ARG A 172 -0.42 9.77 -5.91
CA ARG A 172 0.39 8.55 -5.92
C ARG A 172 0.75 8.08 -7.33
N GLU A 173 -0.15 8.26 -8.28
CA GLU A 173 0.11 7.88 -9.67
C GLU A 173 1.15 8.82 -10.31
N VAL A 174 1.05 10.13 -10.07
CA VAL A 174 2.07 11.11 -10.45
C VAL A 174 3.40 10.81 -9.77
N ALA A 175 3.38 10.57 -8.46
CA ALA A 175 4.58 10.24 -7.69
C ALA A 175 5.34 9.06 -8.29
N ARG A 176 4.63 7.97 -8.63
CA ARG A 176 5.24 6.77 -9.24
C ARG A 176 5.81 7.00 -10.64
N ALA A 177 5.22 7.91 -11.40
CA ALA A 177 5.61 8.14 -12.79
C ALA A 177 6.72 9.19 -12.94
N TYR A 178 6.81 10.14 -12.01
CA TYR A 178 7.63 11.34 -12.16
C TYR A 178 8.64 11.58 -11.04
N LEU A 179 8.47 11.00 -9.86
CA LEU A 179 9.43 11.15 -8.78
C LEU A 179 10.49 10.05 -8.85
N GLY A 180 11.73 10.41 -8.51
CA GLY A 180 12.83 9.45 -8.44
C GLY A 180 12.57 8.36 -7.41
N GLU A 181 13.23 7.21 -7.56
CA GLU A 181 13.07 6.08 -6.62
C GLU A 181 13.28 6.53 -5.18
N ALA A 182 14.29 7.37 -4.91
CA ALA A 182 14.56 8.01 -3.63
C ALA A 182 13.34 8.70 -2.99
N ALA A 183 12.62 9.52 -3.76
CA ALA A 183 11.41 10.20 -3.30
C ALA A 183 10.24 9.22 -3.14
N ILE A 184 10.11 8.22 -4.00
CA ILE A 184 9.11 7.15 -3.82
C ILE A 184 9.37 6.36 -2.53
N PHE A 185 10.63 6.11 -2.19
CA PHE A 185 11.02 5.49 -0.93
C PHE A 185 10.73 6.41 0.27
N ALA A 186 11.02 7.71 0.19
CA ALA A 186 10.70 8.66 1.27
C ALA A 186 9.19 8.79 1.53
N ASN A 187 8.35 8.66 0.48
CA ASN A 187 6.88 8.78 0.53
C ASN A 187 6.12 7.47 0.40
N ALA A 188 6.78 6.32 0.49
CA ALA A 188 6.05 5.09 0.73
C ALA A 188 5.59 5.12 2.19
N SER A 189 4.41 4.58 2.50
CA SER A 189 4.07 4.36 3.90
C SER A 189 5.17 3.51 4.54
N VAL A 190 5.42 3.69 5.84
CA VAL A 190 6.41 2.90 6.60
C VAL A 190 6.31 1.40 6.30
N GLU A 191 5.08 0.92 6.13
CA GLU A 191 4.79 -0.47 5.75
C GLU A 191 5.22 -0.79 4.30
N GLU A 192 4.88 0.05 3.33
CA GLU A 192 5.31 -0.13 1.93
C GLU A 192 6.83 -0.06 1.76
N GLN A 193 7.52 0.82 2.50
CA GLN A 193 8.99 0.91 2.51
C GLN A 193 9.62 -0.39 3.02
N ALA A 194 9.14 -0.91 4.14
CA ALA A 194 9.70 -2.14 4.70
C ALA A 194 9.39 -3.36 3.82
N LEU A 195 8.20 -3.41 3.22
CA LEU A 195 7.82 -4.48 2.30
C LEU A 195 8.60 -4.42 0.98
N SER A 196 8.96 -3.24 0.47
CA SER A 196 9.74 -3.13 -0.77
C SER A 196 11.17 -3.65 -0.61
N LEU A 197 11.69 -3.69 0.61
CA LEU A 197 12.98 -4.31 0.92
C LEU A 197 12.89 -5.85 1.05
N LEU A 198 11.79 -6.37 1.62
CA LEU A 198 11.61 -7.80 1.85
C LEU A 198 11.02 -8.56 0.63
N ALA A 199 10.13 -7.92 -0.12
CA ALA A 199 9.42 -8.55 -1.24
C ALA A 199 10.35 -9.04 -2.38
N PRO A 200 11.47 -8.36 -2.71
CA PRO A 200 12.41 -8.86 -3.71
C PRO A 200 13.21 -10.09 -3.24
N LEU A 201 13.36 -10.31 -1.93
CA LEU A 201 14.21 -11.37 -1.40
C LEU A 201 13.68 -12.77 -1.78
N SER A 202 14.59 -13.66 -2.20
CA SER A 202 14.27 -15.07 -2.38
C SER A 202 14.09 -15.75 -1.01
N TRP A 203 13.56 -16.97 -1.00
CA TRP A 203 13.45 -17.75 0.24
C TRP A 203 14.81 -17.93 0.92
N GLU A 204 15.85 -18.18 0.12
CA GLU A 204 17.22 -18.32 0.58
C GLU A 204 17.77 -17.00 1.14
N ALA A 205 17.49 -15.87 0.49
CA ALA A 205 17.87 -14.56 1.01
C ALA A 205 17.12 -14.18 2.31
N LEU A 206 15.87 -14.63 2.47
CA LEU A 206 15.13 -14.47 3.73
C LEU A 206 15.72 -15.33 4.86
N ILE A 207 16.41 -16.43 4.54
CA ILE A 207 17.18 -17.21 5.51
C ILE A 207 18.43 -16.45 5.92
N ASP A 208 19.15 -15.89 4.95
CA ASP A 208 20.36 -15.11 5.20
C ASP A 208 20.07 -13.84 6.01
N ASP A 209 18.93 -13.18 5.78
CA ASP A 209 18.42 -12.04 6.57
C ASP A 209 17.95 -12.44 7.98
N GLY A 210 17.70 -13.72 8.21
CA GLY A 210 17.25 -14.25 9.50
C GLY A 210 15.74 -14.18 9.74
N LEU A 211 14.96 -13.64 8.79
CA LEU A 211 13.49 -13.67 8.87
C LEU A 211 12.94 -15.10 8.83
N VAL A 212 13.61 -15.96 8.08
CA VAL A 212 13.31 -17.39 8.00
C VAL A 212 14.44 -18.15 8.68
N LYS A 213 14.11 -18.95 9.70
CA LYS A 213 15.09 -19.75 10.43
C LYS A 213 14.79 -21.24 10.26
N PRO A 214 15.57 -21.98 9.46
CA PRO A 214 15.50 -23.43 9.42
C PRO A 214 15.93 -24.03 10.76
N TRP A 215 15.24 -25.06 11.21
CA TRP A 215 15.50 -25.74 12.46
C TRP A 215 15.26 -27.25 12.29
N SER A 216 16.34 -28.02 12.17
CA SER A 216 16.24 -29.47 12.01
C SER A 216 16.30 -30.16 13.37
N VAL A 217 15.26 -30.90 13.71
CA VAL A 217 15.10 -31.63 14.97
C VAL A 217 15.31 -33.11 14.70
N LYS A 218 16.38 -33.69 15.26
CA LYS A 218 16.68 -35.12 15.10
C LYS A 218 15.92 -35.96 16.11
N LEU A 219 15.32 -37.04 15.64
CA LEU A 219 14.64 -38.03 16.47
C LEU A 219 15.59 -39.19 16.78
N GLU A 220 15.28 -39.95 17.84
CA GLU A 220 16.13 -41.06 18.30
C GLU A 220 16.25 -42.20 17.27
N ASP A 221 15.25 -42.36 16.40
CA ASP A 221 15.24 -43.37 15.34
C ASP A 221 16.04 -42.95 14.10
N GLY A 222 16.69 -41.78 14.13
CA GLY A 222 17.48 -41.23 13.04
C GLY A 222 16.69 -40.49 11.97
N SER A 223 15.36 -40.46 12.05
CA SER A 223 14.54 -39.56 11.24
C SER A 223 14.60 -38.13 11.77
N GLN A 224 14.18 -37.14 10.97
CA GLN A 224 14.21 -35.74 11.37
C GLN A 224 12.90 -35.02 11.03
N ILE A 225 12.53 -34.09 11.91
CA ILE A 225 11.51 -33.08 11.63
C ILE A 225 12.25 -31.82 11.18
N ASP A 226 11.98 -31.35 9.98
CA ASP A 226 12.54 -30.10 9.49
C ASP A 226 11.53 -28.99 9.75
N LEU A 227 11.80 -28.22 10.81
CA LEU A 227 11.00 -27.08 11.20
C LEU A 227 11.53 -25.81 10.52
N THR A 228 10.65 -24.83 10.36
CA THR A 228 10.99 -23.49 9.91
C THR A 228 10.29 -22.49 10.82
N VAL A 229 11.02 -21.51 11.33
CA VAL A 229 10.48 -20.43 12.15
C VAL A 229 10.52 -19.14 11.35
N ALA A 230 9.41 -18.42 11.26
CA ALA A 230 9.39 -17.09 10.64
C ALA A 230 8.37 -16.16 11.28
N PHE A 231 8.74 -14.92 11.53
CA PHE A 231 7.85 -13.92 12.10
C PHE A 231 6.88 -13.38 11.04
N MET A 232 5.59 -13.38 11.36
CA MET A 232 4.54 -12.88 10.47
C MET A 232 3.49 -12.08 11.25
N GLY A 233 3.92 -11.28 12.22
CA GLY A 233 3.04 -10.46 13.07
C GLY A 233 2.44 -9.22 12.39
N ASN A 234 2.77 -8.96 11.12
CA ASN A 234 2.16 -7.92 10.30
C ASN A 234 1.36 -8.56 9.16
N GLU A 235 0.21 -7.99 8.81
CA GLU A 235 -0.69 -8.53 7.78
C GLU A 235 0.04 -8.73 6.45
N LYS A 236 0.59 -7.67 5.88
CA LYS A 236 1.24 -7.72 4.56
C LYS A 236 2.46 -8.62 4.55
N LEU A 237 3.22 -8.64 5.65
CA LEU A 237 4.35 -9.55 5.79
C LEU A 237 3.90 -11.02 5.78
N GLY A 238 2.84 -11.34 6.52
CA GLY A 238 2.28 -12.69 6.54
C GLY A 238 1.67 -13.10 5.19
N GLU A 239 0.93 -12.21 4.54
CA GLU A 239 0.42 -12.44 3.18
C GLU A 239 1.57 -12.70 2.19
N MET A 240 2.69 -11.99 2.30
CA MET A 240 3.89 -12.22 1.48
C MET A 240 4.48 -13.62 1.73
N LEU A 241 4.56 -14.04 2.99
CA LEU A 241 5.19 -15.31 3.36
C LEU A 241 4.34 -16.53 2.99
N VAL A 242 3.04 -16.53 3.31
CA VAL A 242 2.18 -17.72 3.19
C VAL A 242 1.02 -17.56 2.18
N GLY A 243 0.84 -16.37 1.63
CA GLY A 243 -0.29 -16.04 0.76
C GLY A 243 -1.47 -15.47 1.54
N ALA A 244 -2.26 -14.62 0.87
CA ALA A 244 -3.34 -13.87 1.50
C ALA A 244 -4.46 -14.74 2.08
N GLU A 245 -4.82 -15.83 1.40
CA GLU A 245 -5.88 -16.73 1.86
C GLU A 245 -5.48 -17.48 3.15
N ASP A 246 -4.28 -18.07 3.15
CA ASP A 246 -3.75 -18.84 4.28
C ASP A 246 -3.52 -17.93 5.50
N TYR A 247 -2.93 -16.75 5.29
CA TYR A 247 -2.74 -15.78 6.36
C TYR A 247 -4.07 -15.31 6.96
N SER A 248 -5.02 -14.88 6.11
CA SER A 248 -6.33 -14.41 6.56
C SER A 248 -7.11 -15.47 7.34
N ARG A 249 -6.98 -16.76 6.96
CA ARG A 249 -7.57 -17.88 7.71
C ARG A 249 -6.90 -18.07 9.07
N ALA A 250 -5.57 -18.08 9.11
CA ALA A 250 -4.81 -18.27 10.35
C ALA A 250 -5.06 -17.14 11.36
N GLU A 251 -5.07 -15.88 10.89
CA GLU A 251 -5.35 -14.71 11.72
C GLU A 251 -6.76 -14.77 12.31
N ARG A 252 -7.79 -15.06 11.50
CA ARG A 252 -9.15 -15.20 12.02
C ARG A 252 -9.26 -16.30 13.07
N GLU A 253 -8.60 -17.43 12.85
CA GLU A 253 -8.58 -18.53 13.82
C GLU A 253 -7.88 -18.12 15.12
N ALA A 254 -6.75 -17.41 15.03
CA ALA A 254 -6.00 -16.91 16.17
C ALA A 254 -6.81 -15.91 17.00
N SER A 255 -7.40 -14.91 16.35
CA SER A 255 -8.23 -13.87 16.96
C SER A 255 -9.49 -14.42 17.63
N ASN A 256 -10.00 -15.56 17.16
CA ASN A 256 -11.09 -16.28 17.83
C ASN A 256 -10.67 -17.07 19.08
N ARG A 257 -9.38 -17.39 19.22
CA ARG A 257 -8.84 -18.20 20.33
C ARG A 257 -8.21 -17.36 21.43
N VAL A 258 -7.53 -16.28 21.06
CA VAL A 258 -6.82 -15.39 21.98
C VAL A 258 -7.01 -13.93 21.53
N ARG A 259 -6.99 -13.02 22.50
CA ARG A 259 -7.28 -11.58 22.27
C ARG A 259 -6.13 -10.83 21.61
N GLU A 260 -4.90 -11.28 21.83
CA GLU A 260 -3.68 -10.60 21.42
C GLU A 260 -2.53 -11.59 21.22
N GLY A 261 -1.59 -11.18 20.37
CA GLY A 261 -0.36 -11.90 20.08
C GLY A 261 0.00 -11.86 18.60
N ALA A 262 1.28 -11.66 18.31
CA ALA A 262 1.80 -11.74 16.95
C ALA A 262 1.92 -13.21 16.49
N LEU A 263 1.76 -13.45 15.19
CA LEU A 263 1.90 -14.78 14.63
C LEU A 263 3.38 -15.11 14.32
N LEU A 264 3.82 -16.28 14.78
CA LEU A 264 5.11 -16.88 14.45
C LEU A 264 4.85 -18.18 13.70
N LEU A 265 5.19 -18.19 12.41
CA LEU A 265 5.08 -19.35 11.53
C LEU A 265 5.97 -20.49 12.04
N ILE A 266 5.40 -21.69 12.09
CA ILE A 266 6.10 -22.96 12.25
C ILE A 266 5.79 -23.80 11.02
N GLY A 267 6.72 -23.83 10.07
CA GLY A 267 6.68 -24.72 8.91
C GLY A 267 7.14 -26.12 9.29
N ILE A 268 6.50 -27.16 8.76
CA ILE A 268 6.78 -28.55 9.07
C ILE A 268 7.09 -29.33 7.79
N ALA A 269 8.26 -29.95 7.76
CA ALA A 269 8.75 -30.83 6.70
C ALA A 269 9.57 -31.99 7.32
N GLY A 270 10.40 -32.64 6.49
CA GLY A 270 11.26 -33.74 6.91
C GLY A 270 10.65 -35.13 6.70
N ASN A 271 11.35 -36.15 7.19
CA ASN A 271 11.02 -37.57 7.00
C ASN A 271 10.70 -38.29 8.31
N ALA A 272 10.35 -37.52 9.35
CA ALA A 272 10.05 -38.02 10.69
C ALA A 272 9.07 -39.21 10.67
N SER A 273 9.44 -40.27 11.40
CA SER A 273 8.57 -41.42 11.60
C SER A 273 7.36 -41.09 12.49
N SER A 274 7.55 -40.16 13.42
CA SER A 274 6.54 -39.67 14.34
C SER A 274 6.05 -38.28 13.91
N PRO A 275 4.74 -38.01 13.94
CA PRO A 275 4.21 -36.73 13.50
C PRO A 275 4.62 -35.61 14.46
N PHE A 276 4.77 -34.42 13.90
CA PHE A 276 4.93 -33.18 14.67
C PHE A 276 3.76 -33.01 15.66
N ARG A 277 4.10 -32.62 16.89
CA ARG A 277 3.16 -32.38 17.98
C ARG A 277 3.37 -31.00 18.56
N GLN A 278 2.37 -30.13 18.42
CA GLN A 278 2.44 -28.76 18.93
C GLN A 278 2.60 -28.72 20.46
N GLU A 279 2.12 -29.72 21.20
CA GLU A 279 2.29 -29.82 22.66
C GLU A 279 3.75 -29.95 23.13
N ASN A 280 4.65 -30.28 22.20
CA ASN A 280 6.08 -30.42 22.45
C ASN A 280 6.84 -29.10 22.25
N LEU A 281 6.16 -28.04 21.79
CA LEU A 281 6.77 -26.72 21.65
C LEU A 281 6.76 -25.96 22.99
N ALA A 282 7.89 -25.33 23.28
CA ALA A 282 8.02 -24.34 24.35
C ALA A 282 8.84 -23.14 23.86
N LEU A 283 8.69 -22.02 24.55
CA LEU A 283 9.40 -20.78 24.31
C LEU A 283 10.08 -20.32 25.60
N GLN A 284 11.28 -19.77 25.50
CA GLN A 284 11.98 -19.13 26.61
C GLN A 284 12.48 -17.74 26.21
N GLN A 285 12.36 -16.79 27.13
CA GLN A 285 12.98 -15.47 27.03
C GLN A 285 13.51 -15.04 28.40
N GLY A 286 14.83 -14.97 28.54
CA GLY A 286 15.48 -14.82 29.84
C GLY A 286 15.14 -16.00 30.78
N ASP A 287 14.72 -15.69 32.00
CA ASP A 287 14.31 -16.70 33.00
C ASP A 287 12.86 -17.17 32.82
N TRP A 288 12.12 -16.59 31.88
CA TRP A 288 10.72 -16.92 31.64
C TRP A 288 10.59 -18.03 30.61
N THR A 289 9.91 -19.12 30.97
CA THR A 289 9.61 -20.25 30.09
C THR A 289 8.10 -20.45 29.97
N TYR A 290 7.64 -20.75 28.76
CA TYR A 290 6.24 -20.93 28.42
C TYR A 290 6.05 -22.15 27.52
N GLN A 291 5.25 -23.12 27.98
CA GLN A 291 4.82 -24.23 27.12
C GLN A 291 3.68 -23.76 26.21
N VAL A 292 3.79 -24.01 24.90
CA VAL A 292 2.80 -23.55 23.92
C VAL A 292 1.48 -24.31 24.14
N GLU A 293 0.47 -23.57 24.59
CA GLU A 293 -0.87 -24.10 24.77
C GLU A 293 -1.55 -24.36 23.42
N ARG A 294 -2.42 -25.38 23.35
CA ARG A 294 -3.17 -25.71 22.13
C ARG A 294 -3.97 -24.54 21.55
N ARG A 295 -4.47 -23.63 22.40
CA ARG A 295 -5.24 -22.45 21.96
C ARG A 295 -4.37 -21.39 21.28
N ARG A 296 -3.06 -21.40 21.51
CA ARG A 296 -2.07 -20.49 20.90
C ARG A 296 -1.35 -21.10 19.72
N PHE A 297 -1.85 -22.20 19.16
CA PHE A 297 -1.36 -22.75 17.90
C PHE A 297 -2.51 -22.86 16.92
N VAL A 298 -2.36 -22.29 15.72
CA VAL A 298 -3.38 -22.31 14.65
C VAL A 298 -2.83 -22.92 13.38
N TYR A 299 -3.71 -23.49 12.56
CA TYR A 299 -3.31 -24.03 11.25
C TYR A 299 -3.19 -22.90 10.22
N VAL A 300 -2.09 -22.88 9.47
CA VAL A 300 -1.84 -21.87 8.44
C VAL A 300 -2.22 -22.41 7.07
N GLY A 301 -1.67 -23.57 6.68
CA GLY A 301 -1.91 -24.11 5.34
C GLY A 301 -0.88 -25.15 4.92
N SER A 302 -0.93 -25.54 3.65
CA SER A 302 -0.01 -26.52 3.05
C SER A 302 1.12 -25.87 2.24
N ALA A 303 1.37 -24.58 2.46
CA ALA A 303 2.38 -23.79 1.76
C ALA A 303 2.26 -23.88 0.22
N GLU A 304 1.07 -23.56 -0.28
CA GLU A 304 0.74 -23.58 -1.72
C GLU A 304 0.95 -22.20 -2.38
N ALA A 305 1.15 -21.16 -1.58
CA ALA A 305 1.26 -19.77 -2.00
C ALA A 305 2.31 -18.99 -1.18
N GLY A 306 2.56 -17.74 -1.57
CA GLY A 306 3.55 -16.87 -0.93
C GLY A 306 4.99 -17.34 -1.16
N LYS A 307 5.92 -16.74 -0.42
CA LYS A 307 7.36 -17.10 -0.44
C LYS A 307 7.62 -18.52 0.06
N SER A 308 6.76 -19.05 0.92
CA SER A 308 6.84 -20.40 1.49
C SER A 308 6.43 -21.51 0.53
N ARG A 309 5.93 -21.17 -0.66
CA ARG A 309 5.45 -22.13 -1.65
C ARG A 309 6.47 -23.26 -1.90
N ASP A 310 6.01 -24.51 -1.76
CA ASP A 310 6.80 -25.73 -1.96
C ASP A 310 8.01 -25.88 -0.99
N LYS A 311 8.09 -25.08 0.09
CA LYS A 311 9.19 -25.13 1.08
C LYS A 311 8.88 -26.00 2.30
N MET A 312 7.62 -26.38 2.51
CA MET A 312 7.17 -27.19 3.64
C MET A 312 5.95 -28.03 3.25
N ARG A 313 5.66 -29.09 4.03
CA ARG A 313 4.49 -29.95 3.78
C ARG A 313 3.20 -29.35 4.32
N PHE A 314 3.30 -28.74 5.50
CA PHE A 314 2.23 -27.98 6.13
C PHE A 314 2.82 -26.97 7.10
N ALA A 315 2.02 -25.99 7.49
CA ALA A 315 2.41 -24.91 8.36
C ALA A 315 1.35 -24.68 9.44
N GLY A 316 1.80 -24.43 10.65
CA GLY A 316 1.01 -23.81 11.71
C GLY A 316 1.63 -22.50 12.16
N ALA A 317 0.98 -21.82 13.10
CA ALA A 317 1.51 -20.60 13.70
C ALA A 317 1.29 -20.60 15.21
N ILE A 318 2.33 -20.22 15.94
CA ILE A 318 2.21 -19.86 17.34
C ILE A 318 1.67 -18.43 17.41
N VAL A 319 0.63 -18.21 18.20
CA VAL A 319 0.19 -16.88 18.61
C VAL A 319 1.01 -16.48 19.83
N LEU A 320 2.07 -15.71 19.61
CA LEU A 320 3.04 -15.34 20.64
C LEU A 320 2.33 -14.76 21.88
N PRO A 321 2.68 -15.23 23.08
CA PRO A 321 2.18 -14.62 24.31
C PRO A 321 2.57 -13.14 24.38
N PRO A 322 1.71 -12.26 24.92
CA PRO A 322 2.02 -10.83 25.05
C PRO A 322 3.22 -10.54 25.95
N GLU A 323 3.63 -11.50 26.78
CA GLU A 323 4.83 -11.43 27.61
C GLU A 323 6.14 -11.50 26.82
N VAL A 324 6.09 -12.01 25.57
CA VAL A 324 7.26 -12.09 24.69
C VAL A 324 7.56 -10.70 24.12
N ASP A 325 8.71 -10.13 24.47
CA ASP A 325 9.23 -8.95 23.80
C ASP A 325 9.86 -9.38 22.47
N ILE A 326 9.14 -9.11 21.37
CA ILE A 326 9.59 -9.42 20.01
C ILE A 326 10.84 -8.64 19.58
N ALA A 327 11.22 -7.59 20.31
CA ALA A 327 12.46 -6.85 20.05
C ALA A 327 13.70 -7.55 20.63
N GLN A 328 13.52 -8.52 21.53
CA GLN A 328 14.59 -9.29 22.16
C GLN A 328 14.60 -10.74 21.64
N PRO A 329 15.75 -11.44 21.71
CA PRO A 329 15.81 -12.81 21.23
C PRO A 329 15.02 -13.72 22.16
N PHE A 330 14.46 -14.78 21.59
CA PHE A 330 13.81 -15.84 22.33
C PHE A 330 14.17 -17.20 21.73
N THR A 331 14.16 -18.22 22.58
CA THR A 331 14.53 -19.58 22.19
C THR A 331 13.26 -20.43 22.08
N LEU A 332 13.14 -21.17 20.99
CA LEU A 332 12.12 -22.20 20.82
C LEU A 332 12.72 -23.57 21.12
N PHE A 333 11.94 -24.41 21.79
CA PHE A 333 12.32 -25.78 22.13
C PHE A 333 11.32 -26.76 21.53
N TYR A 334 11.81 -27.93 21.14
CA TYR A 334 10.97 -29.04 20.75
C TYR A 334 11.35 -30.27 21.56
N ASN A 335 10.42 -30.72 22.41
CA ASN A 335 10.60 -31.94 23.17
C ASN A 335 10.43 -33.17 22.26
N THR A 336 11.50 -33.96 22.09
CA THR A 336 11.49 -35.19 21.30
C THR A 336 11.10 -36.44 22.11
N GLY A 337 10.82 -36.27 23.42
CA GLY A 337 10.57 -37.36 24.37
C GLY A 337 11.83 -37.90 25.02
N LYS A 338 13.01 -37.39 24.66
CA LYS A 338 14.29 -37.75 25.26
C LYS A 338 14.37 -37.21 26.69
N GLU A 339 14.69 -38.09 27.64
CA GLU A 339 15.04 -37.66 29.00
C GLU A 339 16.38 -36.90 28.95
N VAL A 340 16.35 -35.64 29.38
CA VAL A 340 17.51 -34.76 29.41
C VAL A 340 17.70 -34.18 30.81
N ASP A 341 18.95 -33.99 31.21
CA ASP A 341 19.29 -33.49 32.56
C ASP A 341 19.04 -31.98 32.71
N SER A 342 18.93 -31.26 31.59
CA SER A 342 18.69 -29.80 31.54
C SER A 342 17.98 -29.42 30.24
N ILE A 343 17.23 -28.31 30.26
CA ILE A 343 16.47 -27.83 29.10
C ILE A 343 17.37 -27.47 27.91
N ASP A 344 18.60 -27.05 28.18
CA ASP A 344 19.62 -26.68 27.17
C ASP A 344 20.10 -27.86 26.31
N GLN A 345 19.73 -29.09 26.68
CA GLN A 345 20.01 -30.30 25.92
C GLN A 345 18.86 -30.72 25.01
N LEU A 346 17.71 -30.04 25.09
CA LEU A 346 16.62 -30.23 24.14
C LEU A 346 17.00 -29.65 22.79
N GLU A 347 16.34 -30.15 21.74
CA GLU A 347 16.42 -29.55 20.43
C GLU A 347 15.84 -28.13 20.51
N GLN A 348 16.64 -27.13 20.10
CA GLN A 348 16.30 -25.73 20.27
C GLN A 348 16.77 -24.86 19.10
N VAL A 349 16.15 -23.69 18.96
CA VAL A 349 16.58 -22.66 18.01
C VAL A 349 16.36 -21.28 18.60
N ASP A 350 17.40 -20.43 18.52
CA ASP A 350 17.29 -19.02 18.86
C ASP A 350 16.71 -18.24 17.68
N TYR A 351 15.75 -17.38 17.99
CA TYR A 351 15.07 -16.54 17.02
C TYR A 351 15.02 -15.10 17.53
N GLN A 352 15.40 -14.17 16.66
CA GLN A 352 15.29 -12.72 16.86
C GLN A 352 14.51 -12.18 15.68
N VAL A 353 13.47 -11.39 15.93
CA VAL A 353 12.75 -10.72 14.83
C VAL A 353 13.72 -9.74 14.15
N PRO A 354 13.98 -9.87 12.83
CA PRO A 354 14.89 -8.96 12.14
C PRO A 354 14.39 -7.52 12.15
N PRO A 355 15.27 -6.51 12.05
CA PRO A 355 14.89 -5.11 12.24
C PRO A 355 13.80 -4.61 11.30
N ILE A 356 13.79 -5.04 10.03
CA ILE A 356 12.74 -4.64 9.06
C ILE A 356 11.38 -5.23 9.46
N ALA A 357 11.34 -6.51 9.84
CA ALA A 357 10.10 -7.17 10.29
C ALA A 357 9.61 -6.62 11.65
N LEU A 358 10.54 -6.23 12.52
CA LEU A 358 10.24 -5.57 13.80
C LEU A 358 9.64 -4.18 13.57
N ALA A 359 10.22 -3.40 12.65
CA ALA A 359 9.72 -2.10 12.24
C ALA A 359 8.29 -2.20 11.70
N LEU A 360 8.01 -3.19 10.83
CA LEU A 360 6.67 -3.51 10.34
C LEU A 360 5.68 -3.84 11.46
N ALA A 361 6.08 -4.67 12.43
CA ALA A 361 5.23 -5.05 13.55
C ALA A 361 4.88 -3.86 14.46
N GLN A 362 5.80 -2.91 14.60
CA GLN A 362 5.67 -1.75 15.48
C GLN A 362 5.13 -0.50 14.77
N GLY A 363 4.95 -0.55 13.44
CA GLY A 363 4.59 0.62 12.64
C GLY A 363 5.65 1.73 12.69
N ARG A 364 6.93 1.37 12.83
CA ARG A 364 8.08 2.31 12.93
C ARG A 364 8.86 2.33 11.63
N GLN A 365 9.55 3.44 11.36
CA GLN A 365 10.44 3.57 10.21
C GLN A 365 11.49 2.45 10.17
N VAL A 366 11.84 2.01 8.97
CA VAL A 366 12.95 1.08 8.74
C VAL A 366 14.25 1.76 9.22
N PRO A 367 15.13 1.05 9.96
CA PRO A 367 16.40 1.65 10.38
C PRO A 367 17.25 2.03 9.17
N ALA A 368 17.94 3.17 9.25
CA ALA A 368 18.67 3.76 8.13
C ALA A 368 19.70 2.81 7.49
N ASP A 369 20.33 1.94 8.29
CA ASP A 369 21.33 0.96 7.83
C ASP A 369 20.76 -0.09 6.84
N TYR A 370 19.44 -0.22 6.76
CA TYR A 370 18.74 -1.15 5.86
C TYR A 370 18.11 -0.46 4.66
N LEU A 371 18.13 0.88 4.63
CA LEU A 371 17.71 1.64 3.47
C LEU A 371 18.83 1.61 2.42
N PRO A 372 18.51 1.53 1.11
CA PRO A 372 19.52 1.64 0.07
C PRO A 372 20.28 2.97 0.24
N GLU A 373 21.60 2.93 0.07
CA GLU A 373 22.41 4.17 0.02
C GLU A 373 21.87 5.05 -1.11
N MET A 374 21.44 6.25 -0.76
CA MET A 374 21.05 7.28 -1.71
C MET A 374 22.31 7.73 -2.44
N LEU A 375 22.65 7.07 -3.55
CA LEU A 375 23.61 7.61 -4.48
C LEU A 375 22.92 8.81 -5.15
N ASP A 376 23.34 10.01 -4.78
CA ASP A 376 23.03 11.24 -5.53
C ASP A 376 23.63 11.10 -6.93
N GLU A 377 22.86 10.55 -7.87
CA GLU A 377 23.25 10.40 -9.28
C GLU A 377 23.33 11.76 -10.01
N TYR A 378 23.13 12.87 -9.30
CA TYR A 378 23.24 14.24 -9.80
C TYR A 378 24.28 15.10 -9.06
N ALA A 379 25.10 14.52 -8.18
CA ALA A 379 26.24 15.20 -7.59
C ALA A 379 27.46 15.12 -8.53
N ASP A 380 27.43 15.83 -9.66
CA ASP A 380 28.61 16.26 -10.41
C ASP A 380 28.34 17.55 -11.22
#